data_AF-A0A437QV13-F1
#
_entry.id   AF-A0A437QV13-F1
#
_cell.length_a   1.000
_cell.length_b   1.000
_cell.length_c   1.000
_cell.angle_alpha   90.00
_cell.angle_beta   90.00
_cell.angle_gamma   90.00
#
_symmetry.space_group_name_H-M   'P 1'
#
loop_
_entity.id
_entity.type
_entity.pdbx_description
1 polymer ?
#
loop_
_entity_poly.entity_id
_entity_poly.type
_entity_poly.pdbx_seq_one_letter_code
_entity_poly.pdbx_strand_id
1 'polypeptide(L)'
;MYYSTAICKSCRGSVMNCYSLNVRSFTLVAVVLSVIIIVQTLGPPAFAQNKTLRIGVRADAAPFSARWERDEDIESDRKRSAAGIDPADPNAANPTEGERDGIGENGSQYYGYSVELCLDFARTEGYDVEFEPVDPSNRFDKLAGTSENRIDILCGATTATLNVMKYFDVSLYTFLTATSYLVAPGIEKKIGSGPGSITIGFREKTTADPTDKVGRDDLRQRFATLLKTPTGKFRFKKKASHDDAVSALISGDPNKHIDLYVADRPILVSALNREIARTLRALENLENKLAKQEKADEGAKNQPSTDPQTAGVDAKSGSDIRDDAEREGQKQPMSKEEVEKAIAEKEQRLRLLKEGVVVSTDVLHIQPYALVLPKCSEHLFRLNHFLAERFRSAEFVEKWKARFGYDFDVAMEKIIEFQTSIPVGASIDVERCTWPASQAASKAQPKSVATSPADTASQ
;
A
#
# COMPACT_ATOMS: atom_id res chain seq x y z
N MET A 1 -13.58 -63.27 36.21
CA MET A 1 -14.92 -62.92 35.68
C MET A 1 -15.06 -63.67 34.36
N TYR A 2 -15.51 -64.93 34.33
CA TYR A 2 -16.89 -65.45 34.41
C TYR A 2 -17.87 -64.83 33.39
N TYR A 3 -18.58 -65.73 32.68
CA TYR A 3 -19.61 -65.59 31.63
C TYR A 3 -19.11 -65.52 30.18
N SER A 4 -19.64 -66.25 29.20
CA SER A 4 -20.73 -67.24 29.17
C SER A 4 -20.60 -68.09 27.92
N THR A 5 -20.72 -69.41 28.07
CA THR A 5 -20.92 -70.40 27.01
C THR A 5 -22.41 -70.46 26.67
N ALA A 6 -22.76 -70.21 25.41
CA ALA A 6 -24.08 -70.54 24.87
C ALA A 6 -23.93 -71.41 23.61
N ILE A 7 -24.49 -72.60 23.74
CA ILE A 7 -24.47 -73.75 22.84
C ILE A 7 -25.48 -73.52 21.70
N CYS A 8 -25.03 -73.61 20.45
CA CYS A 8 -25.94 -73.75 19.31
C CYS A 8 -25.90 -75.21 18.80
N LYS A 9 -26.82 -76.03 19.31
CA LYS A 9 -27.18 -77.33 18.75
C LYS A 9 -28.21 -77.11 17.65
N SER A 10 -27.83 -77.24 16.39
CA SER A 10 -28.64 -77.84 15.30
C SER A 10 -28.10 -77.45 13.93
N CYS A 11 -27.10 -78.19 13.43
CA CYS A 11 -26.82 -78.32 12.00
C CYS A 11 -26.35 -79.75 11.71
N ARG A 12 -27.29 -80.65 11.38
CA ARG A 12 -26.99 -81.87 10.62
C ARG A 12 -27.20 -81.52 9.15
N GLY A 13 -26.12 -81.54 8.37
CA GLY A 13 -26.19 -81.49 6.91
C GLY A 13 -25.07 -80.66 6.27
N SER A 14 -24.17 -81.35 5.56
CA SER A 14 -23.21 -80.84 4.59
C SER A 14 -22.00 -80.05 5.13
N VAL A 15 -20.95 -80.83 5.44
CA VAL A 15 -19.59 -80.42 5.79
C VAL A 15 -18.80 -80.02 4.54
N MET A 16 -19.16 -78.93 3.84
CA MET A 16 -18.22 -78.36 2.84
C MET A 16 -18.51 -76.96 2.28
N ASN A 17 -19.17 -76.04 3.01
CA ASN A 17 -19.35 -74.67 2.46
C ASN A 17 -19.45 -73.51 3.46
N CYS A 18 -18.94 -73.63 4.70
CA CYS A 18 -19.01 -72.54 5.69
C CYS A 18 -17.73 -71.72 5.89
N TYR A 19 -16.63 -72.01 5.17
CA TYR A 19 -15.35 -71.30 5.35
C TYR A 19 -15.11 -70.12 4.38
N SER A 20 -15.97 -69.87 3.39
CA SER A 20 -15.74 -68.80 2.39
C SER A 20 -16.39 -67.45 2.71
N LEU A 21 -17.27 -67.38 3.72
CA LEU A 21 -18.03 -66.16 4.05
C LEU A 21 -17.40 -65.27 5.14
N ASN A 22 -16.36 -65.74 5.83
CA ASN A 22 -15.69 -64.93 6.87
C ASN A 22 -14.41 -64.22 6.42
N VAL A 23 -13.76 -64.67 5.35
CA VAL A 23 -12.47 -64.08 4.94
C VAL A 23 -12.67 -62.66 4.38
N ARG A 24 -13.73 -62.43 3.59
CA ARG A 24 -13.98 -61.12 2.96
C ARG A 24 -14.29 -60.01 3.97
N SER A 25 -15.03 -60.33 5.05
CA SER A 25 -15.37 -59.37 6.10
C SER A 25 -14.15 -58.99 6.93
N PHE A 26 -13.25 -59.94 7.22
CA PHE A 26 -12.00 -59.67 7.93
C PHE A 26 -11.01 -58.86 7.09
N THR A 27 -10.91 -59.11 5.78
CA THR A 27 -10.05 -58.29 4.90
C THR A 27 -10.53 -56.86 4.81
N LEU A 28 -11.85 -56.63 4.70
CA LEU A 28 -12.40 -55.27 4.65
C LEU A 28 -12.15 -54.51 5.96
N VAL A 29 -12.38 -55.14 7.11
CA VAL A 29 -12.13 -54.54 8.42
C VAL A 29 -10.64 -54.25 8.63
N ALA A 30 -9.75 -55.15 8.20
CA ALA A 30 -8.31 -54.93 8.26
C ALA A 30 -7.84 -53.79 7.34
N VAL A 31 -8.40 -53.65 6.15
CA VAL A 31 -8.09 -52.53 5.23
C VAL A 31 -8.59 -51.21 5.80
N VAL A 32 -9.82 -51.17 6.33
CA VAL A 32 -10.38 -49.95 6.95
C VAL A 32 -9.58 -49.55 8.19
N LEU A 33 -9.24 -50.50 9.07
CA LEU A 33 -8.38 -50.24 10.23
C LEU A 33 -6.97 -49.82 9.81
N SER A 34 -6.41 -50.39 8.75
CA SER A 34 -5.10 -49.98 8.23
C SER A 34 -5.14 -48.55 7.68
N VAL A 35 -6.21 -48.17 6.97
CA VAL A 35 -6.40 -46.79 6.50
C VAL A 35 -6.59 -45.84 7.67
N ILE A 36 -7.38 -46.21 8.69
CA ILE A 36 -7.58 -45.38 9.90
C ILE A 36 -6.27 -45.24 10.68
N ILE A 37 -5.51 -46.33 10.86
CA ILE A 37 -4.19 -46.30 11.53
C ILE A 37 -3.21 -45.46 10.72
N ILE A 38 -3.18 -45.59 9.39
CA ILE A 38 -2.33 -44.75 8.52
C ILE A 38 -2.73 -43.27 8.65
N VAL A 39 -4.03 -42.94 8.66
CA VAL A 39 -4.53 -41.57 8.83
C VAL A 39 -4.26 -41.02 10.24
N GLN A 40 -4.26 -41.86 11.28
CA GLN A 40 -3.99 -41.45 12.66
C GLN A 40 -2.49 -41.42 13.03
N THR A 41 -1.67 -42.27 12.41
CA THR A 41 -0.20 -42.30 12.61
C THR A 41 0.52 -41.30 11.72
N LEU A 42 -0.02 -41.01 10.54
CA LEU A 42 0.26 -39.78 9.80
C LEU A 42 -0.60 -38.64 10.37
N GLY A 43 -0.49 -38.40 11.69
CA GLY A 43 -1.06 -37.21 12.31
C GLY A 43 -0.81 -35.98 11.43
N PRO A 44 -1.71 -34.97 11.46
CA PRO A 44 -1.71 -33.87 10.49
C PRO A 44 -0.27 -33.46 10.26
N PRO A 45 0.21 -33.57 9.01
CA PRO A 45 1.63 -33.62 8.75
C PRO A 45 2.27 -32.43 9.46
N ALA A 46 3.41 -32.66 10.13
CA ALA A 46 4.12 -31.69 10.96
C ALA A 46 4.68 -30.51 10.11
N PHE A 47 3.82 -29.85 9.35
CA PHE A 47 4.04 -28.72 8.46
C PHE A 47 3.94 -27.39 9.19
N ALA A 48 3.51 -27.35 10.44
CA ALA A 48 3.60 -26.16 11.28
C ALA A 48 5.01 -26.02 11.88
N GLN A 49 6.07 -26.10 11.06
CA GLN A 49 7.18 -25.20 11.35
C GLN A 49 6.63 -23.82 10.98
N ASN A 50 6.44 -22.94 11.96
CA ASN A 50 6.06 -21.55 11.72
C ASN A 50 7.02 -20.96 10.68
N LYS A 51 6.60 -20.94 9.42
CA LYS A 51 7.36 -20.35 8.34
C LYS A 51 6.99 -18.88 8.32
N THR A 52 7.96 -18.02 8.59
CA THR A 52 7.80 -16.59 8.41
C THR A 52 7.97 -16.24 6.94
N LEU A 53 7.00 -15.53 6.37
CA LEU A 53 7.05 -14.93 5.03
C LEU A 53 7.42 -13.45 5.17
N ARG A 54 8.57 -13.06 4.60
CA ARG A 54 9.03 -11.67 4.60
C ARG A 54 8.48 -10.93 3.41
N ILE A 55 7.61 -9.96 3.68
CA ILE A 55 6.89 -9.20 2.66
C ILE A 55 7.51 -7.82 2.52
N GLY A 56 8.11 -7.56 1.36
CA GLY A 56 8.57 -6.22 1.00
C GLY A 56 7.42 -5.32 0.61
N VAL A 57 7.25 -4.19 1.30
CA VAL A 57 6.15 -3.23 1.08
C VAL A 57 6.66 -1.80 0.93
N ARG A 58 6.08 -1.05 -0.01
CA ARG A 58 6.33 0.39 -0.13
C ARG A 58 5.42 1.16 0.81
N ALA A 59 5.94 2.22 1.42
CA ALA A 59 5.16 3.11 2.27
C ALA A 59 4.42 4.22 1.49
N ASP A 60 4.78 4.46 0.22
CA ASP A 60 4.40 5.66 -0.54
C ASP A 60 3.54 5.39 -1.78
N ALA A 61 3.01 4.18 -1.95
CA ALA A 61 2.34 3.75 -3.19
C ALA A 61 0.85 3.42 -2.97
N ALA A 62 0.17 4.16 -2.10
CA ALA A 62 -1.28 4.06 -1.96
C ALA A 62 -1.97 4.31 -3.33
N PRO A 63 -3.04 3.57 -3.64
CA PRO A 63 -3.79 2.66 -2.74
C PRO A 63 -3.28 1.20 -2.76
N PHE A 64 -2.13 0.91 -3.39
CA PHE A 64 -1.61 -0.46 -3.52
C PHE A 64 -0.84 -0.93 -2.30
N SER A 65 0.04 -0.08 -1.80
CA SER A 65 0.82 -0.31 -0.60
C SER A 65 1.22 1.03 0.01
N ALA A 66 0.79 1.28 1.23
CA ALA A 66 1.21 2.43 2.00
C ALA A 66 1.37 2.06 3.47
N ARG A 67 2.15 2.86 4.18
CA ARG A 67 2.21 2.78 5.64
C ARG A 67 1.09 3.64 6.19
N TRP A 68 0.41 3.17 7.24
CA TRP A 68 -0.35 4.08 8.08
C TRP A 68 0.62 5.13 8.58
N GLU A 69 0.42 6.39 8.20
CA GLU A 69 1.11 7.47 8.89
C GLU A 69 0.68 7.34 10.35
N ARG A 70 1.61 7.00 11.23
CA ARG A 70 1.44 7.26 12.66
C ARG A 70 1.49 8.77 12.80
N ASP A 71 0.47 9.44 12.30
CA ASP A 71 0.28 10.83 12.64
C ASP A 71 0.14 10.83 14.17
N GLU A 72 0.80 11.79 14.81
CA GLU A 72 0.42 12.22 16.16
C GLU A 72 -1.11 12.49 16.25
N ASP A 73 -1.75 12.65 15.09
CA ASP A 73 -3.17 12.83 14.87
C ASP A 73 -4.03 11.56 15.04
N ILE A 74 -3.52 10.33 14.83
CA ILE A 74 -4.30 9.11 15.17
C ILE A 74 -4.54 9.04 16.69
N GLU A 75 -3.55 9.43 17.50
CA GLU A 75 -3.72 9.57 18.95
C GLU A 75 -4.76 10.67 19.26
N SER A 76 -4.84 11.72 18.44
CA SER A 76 -5.83 12.80 18.58
C SER A 76 -7.24 12.36 18.21
N ASP A 77 -7.41 11.57 17.15
CA ASP A 77 -8.68 11.00 16.71
C ASP A 77 -9.15 9.90 17.66
N ARG A 78 -8.21 9.14 18.26
CA ARG A 78 -8.48 8.22 19.36
C ARG A 78 -9.00 8.95 20.59
N LYS A 79 -8.41 10.10 20.95
CA LYS A 79 -8.90 10.97 22.03
C LYS A 79 -10.28 11.58 21.70
N ARG A 80 -10.55 11.96 20.45
CA ARG A 80 -11.87 12.46 20.00
C ARG A 80 -12.94 11.37 19.98
N SER A 81 -12.60 10.16 19.52
CA SER A 81 -13.50 9.00 19.51
C SER A 81 -13.81 8.53 20.94
N ALA A 82 -12.81 8.52 21.82
CA ALA A 82 -13.02 8.29 23.26
C ALA A 82 -13.89 9.39 23.91
N ALA A 83 -13.99 10.57 23.29
CA ALA A 83 -14.88 11.66 23.69
C ALA A 83 -16.25 11.64 22.99
N GLY A 84 -16.55 10.64 22.14
CA GLY A 84 -17.86 10.46 21.50
C GLY A 84 -18.16 11.40 20.32
N ILE A 85 -17.13 11.89 19.60
CA ILE A 85 -17.29 12.76 18.44
C ILE A 85 -17.20 11.93 17.15
N ASP A 86 -18.30 11.85 16.38
CA ASP A 86 -18.42 11.05 15.15
C ASP A 86 -18.14 11.90 13.89
N PRO A 87 -17.11 11.61 13.07
CA PRO A 87 -16.81 12.40 11.88
C PRO A 87 -17.72 12.03 10.69
N ALA A 88 -18.47 13.01 10.20
CA ALA A 88 -19.36 12.88 9.04
C ALA A 88 -18.62 13.15 7.71
N ASP A 89 -18.12 12.11 7.04
CA ASP A 89 -17.80 12.17 5.60
C ASP A 89 -18.40 10.94 4.87
N PRO A 90 -19.37 11.12 3.96
CA PRO A 90 -20.01 10.03 3.22
C PRO A 90 -19.21 9.53 1.99
N ASN A 91 -18.08 10.15 1.61
CA ASN A 91 -17.27 9.75 0.44
C ASN A 91 -15.87 9.22 0.79
N ALA A 92 -15.43 9.35 2.03
CA ALA A 92 -14.37 8.50 2.55
C ALA A 92 -15.00 7.13 2.80
N ALA A 93 -14.47 6.06 2.21
CA ALA A 93 -14.78 4.73 2.72
C ALA A 93 -14.47 4.78 4.23
N ASN A 94 -15.51 4.67 5.07
CA ASN A 94 -15.37 4.81 6.51
C ASN A 94 -14.26 3.87 6.97
N PRO A 95 -13.20 4.38 7.63
CA PRO A 95 -12.19 3.52 8.14
C PRO A 95 -12.84 2.52 9.10
N THR A 96 -12.69 1.22 8.85
CA THR A 96 -13.25 0.21 9.76
C THR A 96 -12.61 0.36 11.14
N GLU A 97 -13.22 -0.16 12.21
CA GLU A 97 -12.70 0.06 13.57
C GLU A 97 -11.22 -0.34 13.75
N GLY A 98 -10.71 -1.32 12.97
CA GLY A 98 -9.27 -1.65 12.93
C GLY A 98 -8.40 -0.55 12.31
N GLU A 99 -8.92 0.21 11.35
CA GLU A 99 -8.21 1.29 10.66
C GLU A 99 -7.89 2.49 11.60
N ARG A 100 -8.54 2.58 12.77
CA ARG A 100 -8.36 3.66 13.77
C ARG A 100 -7.15 3.50 14.69
N ASP A 101 -6.58 2.30 14.83
CA ASP A 101 -5.45 2.07 15.76
C ASP A 101 -4.07 2.21 15.08
N GLY A 102 -4.00 2.69 13.83
CA GLY A 102 -2.75 2.73 13.03
C GLY A 102 -2.19 1.33 12.72
N ILE A 103 -2.96 0.31 13.06
CA ILE A 103 -2.75 -1.10 12.88
C ILE A 103 -3.93 -1.52 12.02
N GLY A 104 -3.77 -1.62 10.70
CA GLY A 104 -4.88 -2.04 9.82
C GLY A 104 -5.51 -3.34 10.34
N GLU A 105 -6.75 -3.65 9.95
CA GLU A 105 -7.58 -4.78 10.46
C GLU A 105 -6.85 -6.10 10.73
N ASN A 106 -5.71 -6.30 10.06
CA ASN A 106 -4.84 -7.45 10.12
C ASN A 106 -3.67 -7.35 11.13
N GLY A 107 -3.56 -6.33 11.97
CA GLY A 107 -2.38 -6.15 12.83
C GLY A 107 -1.22 -5.39 12.17
N SER A 108 -1.40 -4.90 10.94
CA SER A 108 -0.32 -4.41 10.08
C SER A 108 -0.20 -2.89 10.08
N GLN A 109 1.02 -2.36 10.22
CA GLN A 109 1.32 -0.94 9.99
C GLN A 109 1.23 -0.52 8.52
N TYR A 110 0.99 -1.47 7.60
CA TYR A 110 0.84 -1.25 6.17
C TYR A 110 -0.56 -1.67 5.70
N TYR A 111 -1.06 -0.96 4.69
CA TYR A 111 -2.35 -1.19 4.06
C TYR A 111 -2.28 -1.04 2.54
N GLY A 112 -3.36 -1.44 1.88
CA GLY A 112 -3.55 -1.30 0.44
C GLY A 112 -3.75 -2.64 -0.27
N TYR A 113 -4.12 -2.55 -1.54
CA TYR A 113 -4.49 -3.70 -2.36
C TYR A 113 -3.49 -4.85 -2.35
N SER A 114 -2.24 -4.55 -2.69
CA SER A 114 -1.20 -5.57 -2.77
C SER A 114 -0.82 -6.10 -1.39
N VAL A 115 -0.94 -5.28 -0.34
CA VAL A 115 -0.66 -5.69 1.04
C VAL A 115 -1.72 -6.68 1.52
N GLU A 116 -3.00 -6.37 1.34
CA GLU A 116 -4.12 -7.26 1.69
C GLU A 116 -4.04 -8.58 0.92
N LEU A 117 -3.74 -8.52 -0.38
CA LEU A 117 -3.59 -9.72 -1.21
C LEU A 117 -2.50 -10.66 -0.70
N CYS A 118 -1.35 -10.11 -0.28
CA CYS A 118 -0.26 -10.92 0.25
C CYS A 118 -0.51 -11.41 1.68
N LEU A 119 -1.24 -10.65 2.49
CA LEU A 119 -1.69 -11.11 3.81
C LEU A 119 -2.69 -12.27 3.69
N ASP A 120 -3.63 -12.18 2.76
CA ASP A 120 -4.59 -13.26 2.50
C ASP A 120 -3.90 -14.51 1.96
N PHE A 121 -2.91 -14.35 1.07
CA PHE A 121 -2.05 -15.45 0.65
C PHE A 121 -1.32 -16.07 1.84
N ALA A 122 -0.67 -15.24 2.67
CA ALA A 122 0.08 -15.69 3.83
C ALA A 122 -0.78 -16.52 4.79
N ARG A 123 -1.98 -16.02 5.11
CA ARG A 123 -2.97 -16.72 5.96
C ARG A 123 -3.43 -18.04 5.35
N THR A 124 -3.76 -18.04 4.06
CA THR A 124 -4.23 -19.24 3.34
C THR A 124 -3.18 -20.35 3.40
N GLU A 125 -1.90 -19.98 3.35
CA GLU A 125 -0.78 -20.90 3.37
C GLU A 125 -0.21 -21.17 4.77
N GLY A 126 -0.75 -20.53 5.82
CA GLY A 126 -0.30 -20.70 7.20
C GLY A 126 1.08 -20.08 7.51
N TYR A 127 1.47 -19.00 6.83
CA TYR A 127 2.69 -18.25 7.14
C TYR A 127 2.46 -17.21 8.24
N ASP A 128 3.45 -17.06 9.13
CA ASP A 128 3.63 -15.84 9.91
C ASP A 128 4.14 -14.74 8.98
N VAL A 129 3.81 -13.47 9.23
CA VAL A 129 4.19 -12.36 8.34
C VAL A 129 5.14 -11.40 9.03
N GLU A 130 6.25 -11.09 8.35
CA GLU A 130 7.17 -10.01 8.71
C GLU A 130 7.21 -8.99 7.57
N PHE A 131 6.86 -7.74 7.87
CA PHE A 131 6.90 -6.66 6.87
C PHE A 131 8.25 -5.97 6.84
N GLU A 132 8.78 -5.85 5.63
CA GLU A 132 10.03 -5.18 5.35
C GLU A 132 9.79 -3.92 4.52
N PRO A 133 10.09 -2.71 5.04
CA PRO A 133 9.99 -1.50 4.25
C PRO A 133 10.95 -1.57 3.06
N VAL A 134 10.42 -1.22 1.89
CA VAL A 134 11.18 -1.04 0.66
C VAL A 134 10.82 0.27 -0.03
N ASP A 135 11.71 0.72 -0.91
CA ASP A 135 11.50 1.86 -1.79
C ASP A 135 11.94 1.50 -3.23
N PRO A 136 11.71 2.37 -4.24
CA PRO A 136 12.09 2.09 -5.62
C PRO A 136 13.58 1.76 -5.82
N SER A 137 14.46 2.16 -4.90
CA SER A 137 15.90 2.03 -4.98
C SER A 137 16.49 0.75 -4.38
N ASN A 138 15.79 0.09 -3.44
CA ASN A 138 16.31 -1.09 -2.74
C ASN A 138 15.46 -2.36 -2.88
N ARG A 139 14.21 -2.24 -3.36
CA ARG A 139 13.24 -3.35 -3.36
C ARG A 139 13.72 -4.61 -4.08
N PHE A 140 14.45 -4.46 -5.19
CA PHE A 140 14.96 -5.59 -5.97
C PHE A 140 16.23 -6.21 -5.37
N ASP A 141 17.06 -5.43 -4.67
CA ASP A 141 18.26 -5.95 -3.99
C ASP A 141 17.87 -6.76 -2.76
N LYS A 142 16.84 -6.31 -2.02
CA LYS A 142 16.23 -7.07 -0.93
C LYS A 142 15.59 -8.36 -1.43
N LEU A 143 14.88 -8.31 -2.57
CA LEU A 143 14.26 -9.50 -3.17
C LEU A 143 15.30 -10.50 -3.70
N ALA A 144 16.39 -10.00 -4.29
CA ALA A 144 17.49 -10.83 -4.77
C ALA A 144 18.34 -11.41 -3.62
N GLY A 145 18.13 -10.98 -2.37
CA GLY A 145 18.89 -11.44 -1.22
C GLY A 145 20.33 -10.93 -1.19
N THR A 146 20.62 -9.80 -1.85
CA THR A 146 21.98 -9.20 -1.88
C THR A 146 22.14 -8.00 -0.97
N SER A 147 21.13 -7.74 -0.15
CA SER A 147 21.17 -6.77 0.94
C SER A 147 20.72 -7.45 2.23
N GLU A 148 21.02 -6.81 3.35
CA GLU A 148 20.42 -7.17 4.64
C GLU A 148 18.89 -7.05 4.56
N ASN A 149 18.18 -7.82 5.39
CA ASN A 149 16.72 -7.83 5.43
C ASN A 149 16.09 -8.26 4.10
N ARG A 150 16.52 -9.43 3.64
CA ARG A 150 15.96 -10.14 2.48
C ARG A 150 14.43 -10.27 2.62
N ILE A 151 13.74 -10.13 1.50
CA ILE A 151 12.30 -10.38 1.37
C ILE A 151 12.05 -11.60 0.48
N ASP A 152 10.93 -12.29 0.71
CA ASP A 152 10.50 -13.46 -0.06
C ASP A 152 9.53 -13.11 -1.18
N ILE A 153 8.78 -12.01 -0.98
CA ILE A 153 7.83 -11.49 -1.94
C ILE A 153 7.78 -9.97 -1.86
N LEU A 154 7.76 -9.31 -3.02
CA LEU A 154 7.55 -7.88 -3.15
C LEU A 154 6.08 -7.60 -3.42
N CYS A 155 5.41 -7.02 -2.42
CA CYS A 155 3.99 -6.68 -2.43
C CYS A 155 3.79 -5.17 -2.47
N GLY A 156 3.59 -4.65 -3.68
CA GLY A 156 3.31 -3.23 -3.91
C GLY A 156 3.13 -2.94 -5.39
N ALA A 157 3.05 -1.66 -5.73
CA ALA A 157 2.94 -1.20 -7.12
C ALA A 157 4.23 -1.52 -7.91
N THR A 158 4.27 -2.71 -8.52
CA THR A 158 5.41 -3.17 -9.33
C THR A 158 4.95 -3.65 -10.70
N THR A 159 5.41 -2.94 -11.72
CA THR A 159 5.13 -3.22 -13.12
C THR A 159 5.91 -4.45 -13.60
N ALA A 160 5.22 -5.43 -14.19
CA ALA A 160 5.79 -6.63 -14.77
C ALA A 160 6.46 -6.33 -16.12
N THR A 161 7.55 -5.55 -16.12
CA THR A 161 8.32 -5.27 -17.33
C THR A 161 9.16 -6.48 -17.74
N LEU A 162 9.55 -6.56 -19.02
CA LEU A 162 10.47 -7.59 -19.51
C LEU A 162 11.79 -7.62 -18.73
N ASN A 163 12.26 -6.45 -18.26
CA ASN A 163 13.47 -6.38 -17.45
C ASN A 163 13.28 -7.00 -16.05
N VAL A 164 12.12 -6.79 -15.41
CA VAL A 164 11.81 -7.48 -14.14
C VAL A 164 11.73 -8.99 -14.36
N MET A 165 10.99 -9.44 -15.37
CA MET A 165 10.80 -10.86 -15.68
C MET A 165 12.10 -11.61 -16.03
N LYS A 166 13.10 -10.88 -16.54
CA LYS A 166 14.43 -11.44 -16.83
C LYS A 166 15.15 -11.91 -15.56
N TYR A 167 14.98 -11.21 -14.44
CA TYR A 167 15.76 -11.47 -13.21
C TYR A 167 14.93 -12.03 -12.06
N PHE A 168 13.61 -11.87 -12.12
CA PHE A 168 12.67 -12.28 -11.09
C PHE A 168 11.53 -13.08 -11.70
N ASP A 169 10.79 -13.78 -10.84
CA ASP A 169 9.51 -14.33 -11.23
C ASP A 169 8.41 -13.35 -10.89
N VAL A 170 7.41 -13.28 -11.76
CA VAL A 170 6.24 -12.43 -11.59
C VAL A 170 5.00 -13.32 -11.50
N SER A 171 4.10 -13.01 -10.58
CA SER A 171 2.82 -13.67 -10.47
C SER A 171 1.94 -13.43 -11.70
N LEU A 172 0.77 -14.04 -11.74
CA LEU A 172 -0.35 -13.53 -12.53
C LEU A 172 -0.53 -12.04 -12.27
N TYR A 173 -0.92 -11.29 -13.30
CA TYR A 173 -1.16 -9.86 -13.16
C TYR A 173 -2.27 -9.63 -12.14
N THR A 174 -1.94 -8.82 -11.13
CA THR A 174 -2.84 -8.53 -10.01
C THR A 174 -3.65 -7.27 -10.23
N PHE A 175 -3.18 -6.38 -11.11
CA PHE A 175 -3.85 -5.13 -11.44
C PHE A 175 -3.39 -4.67 -12.82
N LEU A 176 -4.24 -3.92 -13.54
CA LEU A 176 -3.84 -3.22 -14.75
C LEU A 176 -4.10 -1.74 -14.56
N THR A 177 -3.05 -0.93 -14.69
CA THR A 177 -3.16 0.53 -14.54
C THR A 177 -2.62 1.24 -15.76
N ALA A 178 -3.00 2.51 -15.92
CA ALA A 178 -2.35 3.42 -16.83
C ALA A 178 -1.32 4.29 -16.09
N THR A 179 -0.19 4.56 -16.73
CA THR A 179 0.62 5.74 -16.42
C THR A 179 -0.07 6.95 -17.04
N SER A 180 -0.35 7.96 -16.22
CA SER A 180 -0.98 9.21 -16.62
C SER A 180 -0.28 10.37 -15.94
N TYR A 181 -0.90 11.54 -15.87
CA TYR A 181 -0.32 12.71 -15.23
C TYR A 181 -1.36 13.62 -14.57
N LEU A 182 -0.95 14.25 -13.47
CA LEU A 182 -1.67 15.39 -12.89
C LEU A 182 -1.28 16.67 -13.62
N VAL A 183 -2.23 17.59 -13.68
CA VAL A 183 -2.14 18.85 -14.39
C VAL A 183 -2.23 20.00 -13.40
N ALA A 184 -1.27 20.93 -13.43
CA ALA A 184 -1.29 22.12 -12.59
C ALA A 184 -2.39 23.11 -13.05
N PRO A 185 -2.98 23.90 -12.13
CA PRO A 185 -4.00 24.88 -12.49
C PRO A 185 -3.51 25.90 -13.53
N GLY A 186 -4.27 26.07 -14.62
CA GLY A 186 -4.02 27.10 -15.64
C GLY A 186 -2.91 26.78 -16.64
N ILE A 187 -2.44 25.53 -16.70
CA ILE A 187 -1.40 25.12 -17.65
C ILE A 187 -1.81 25.30 -19.12
N GLU A 188 -3.10 25.32 -19.42
CA GLU A 188 -3.64 25.41 -20.77
C GLU A 188 -3.18 26.71 -21.43
N LYS A 189 -3.09 27.78 -20.62
CA LYS A 189 -2.54 29.07 -21.05
C LYS A 189 -1.09 28.92 -21.49
N LYS A 190 -0.30 28.09 -20.82
CA LYS A 190 1.12 27.86 -21.14
C LYS A 190 1.31 26.98 -22.37
N ILE A 191 0.49 25.93 -22.52
CA ILE A 191 0.52 25.03 -23.68
C ILE A 191 0.18 25.81 -24.97
N GLY A 192 -0.75 26.78 -24.90
CA GLY A 192 -1.15 27.60 -26.05
C GLY A 192 -0.27 28.83 -26.37
N SER A 193 0.41 29.42 -25.37
CA SER A 193 0.98 30.79 -25.51
C SER A 193 2.44 30.86 -26.02
N GLY A 194 3.03 29.78 -26.55
CA GLY A 194 4.32 29.86 -27.25
C GLY A 194 5.56 29.35 -26.46
N PRO A 195 6.69 30.07 -26.40
CA PRO A 195 8.04 29.51 -26.13
C PRO A 195 8.29 29.02 -24.70
N GLY A 196 7.28 29.05 -23.82
CA GLY A 196 7.39 28.56 -22.45
C GLY A 196 7.74 27.07 -22.39
N SER A 197 8.59 26.70 -21.45
CA SER A 197 8.98 25.32 -21.17
C SER A 197 8.09 24.70 -20.10
N ILE A 198 7.65 23.47 -20.34
CA ILE A 198 6.77 22.69 -19.45
C ILE A 198 7.65 21.83 -18.54
N THR A 199 7.41 21.91 -17.25
CA THR A 199 8.18 21.25 -16.19
C THR A 199 7.41 20.04 -15.69
N ILE A 200 7.92 18.85 -15.93
CA ILE A 200 7.29 17.59 -15.59
C ILE A 200 7.97 17.00 -14.35
N GLY A 201 7.21 16.83 -13.27
CA GLY A 201 7.64 16.12 -12.08
C GLY A 201 7.61 14.61 -12.28
N PHE A 202 8.55 13.87 -11.70
CA PHE A 202 8.56 12.40 -11.71
C PHE A 202 9.21 11.81 -10.46
N ARG A 203 9.01 10.51 -10.20
CA ARG A 203 9.73 9.73 -9.16
C ARG A 203 10.89 8.97 -9.78
N GLU A 204 12.08 9.12 -9.19
CA GLU A 204 13.26 8.39 -9.65
C GLU A 204 13.12 6.88 -9.43
N LYS A 205 13.78 6.08 -10.27
CA LYS A 205 13.77 4.60 -10.25
C LYS A 205 12.37 3.98 -10.36
N THR A 206 11.44 4.70 -10.95
CA THR A 206 10.13 4.21 -11.36
C THR A 206 10.05 4.11 -12.87
N THR A 207 9.01 3.49 -13.40
CA THR A 207 8.73 3.47 -14.84
C THR A 207 8.45 4.87 -15.42
N ALA A 208 8.14 5.85 -14.57
CA ALA A 208 7.94 7.24 -14.96
C ALA A 208 9.26 8.05 -14.98
N ASP A 209 10.39 7.42 -14.65
CA ASP A 209 11.70 8.07 -14.59
C ASP A 209 12.27 8.28 -16.00
N PRO A 210 12.35 9.53 -16.49
CA PRO A 210 12.94 9.85 -17.79
C PRO A 210 14.46 9.67 -17.80
N THR A 211 15.11 9.36 -16.68
CA THR A 211 16.55 9.07 -16.67
C THR A 211 16.85 7.66 -17.14
N ASP A 212 15.89 6.73 -17.04
CA ASP A 212 15.98 5.41 -17.68
C ASP A 212 15.97 5.58 -19.20
N LYS A 213 16.98 5.03 -19.89
CA LYS A 213 17.17 5.22 -21.33
C LYS A 213 15.95 4.81 -22.14
N VAL A 214 15.27 3.73 -21.74
CA VAL A 214 14.08 3.25 -22.45
C VAL A 214 12.89 4.16 -22.18
N GLY A 215 12.74 4.66 -20.94
CA GLY A 215 11.66 5.57 -20.57
C GLY A 215 11.82 7.00 -21.09
N ARG A 216 13.06 7.48 -21.28
CA ARG A 216 13.36 8.88 -21.63
C ARG A 216 12.74 9.34 -22.93
N ASP A 217 13.08 8.64 -24.00
CA ASP A 217 12.74 9.08 -25.36
C ASP A 217 11.24 8.86 -25.60
N ASP A 218 10.71 7.76 -25.08
CA ASP A 218 9.31 7.38 -25.16
C ASP A 218 8.41 8.39 -24.41
N LEU A 219 8.75 8.74 -23.16
CA LEU A 219 7.96 9.67 -22.37
C LEU A 219 7.96 11.09 -22.96
N ARG A 220 9.14 11.59 -23.40
CA ARG A 220 9.25 12.90 -24.06
C ARG A 220 8.45 12.94 -25.35
N GLN A 221 8.54 11.90 -26.17
CA GLN A 221 7.83 11.84 -27.44
C GLN A 221 6.32 11.76 -27.23
N ARG A 222 5.85 11.01 -26.23
CA ARG A 222 4.42 10.95 -25.88
C ARG A 222 3.88 12.28 -25.42
N PHE A 223 4.57 12.97 -24.51
CA PHE A 223 4.16 14.31 -24.13
C PHE A 223 4.20 15.28 -25.30
N ALA A 224 5.18 15.17 -26.20
CA ALA A 224 5.23 16.00 -27.39
C ALA A 224 4.01 15.79 -28.30
N THR A 225 3.60 14.54 -28.51
CA THR A 225 2.43 14.18 -29.29
C THR A 225 1.13 14.63 -28.62
N LEU A 226 0.95 14.29 -27.34
CA LEU A 226 -0.27 14.61 -26.58
C LEU A 226 -0.48 16.11 -26.43
N LEU A 227 0.57 16.84 -26.06
CA LEU A 227 0.51 18.27 -25.78
C LEU A 227 0.81 19.12 -27.02
N LYS A 228 0.98 18.50 -28.20
CA LYS A 228 1.33 19.16 -29.47
C LYS A 228 2.50 20.15 -29.31
N THR A 229 3.49 19.75 -28.50
CA THR A 229 4.58 20.62 -28.05
C THR A 229 5.92 20.00 -28.43
N PRO A 230 6.88 20.75 -29.01
CA PRO A 230 8.20 20.20 -29.33
C PRO A 230 8.92 19.62 -28.10
N THR A 231 9.60 18.48 -28.28
CA THR A 231 10.29 17.75 -27.18
C THR A 231 11.30 18.60 -26.41
N GLY A 232 11.96 19.55 -27.09
CA GLY A 232 12.93 20.48 -26.48
C GLY A 232 12.35 21.47 -25.46
N LYS A 233 11.02 21.52 -25.31
CA LYS A 233 10.36 22.39 -24.33
C LYS A 233 10.09 21.71 -22.99
N PHE A 234 10.37 20.41 -22.84
CA PHE A 234 10.13 19.69 -21.59
C PHE A 234 11.35 19.69 -20.67
N ARG A 235 11.18 20.19 -19.46
CA ARG A 235 12.12 20.02 -18.34
C ARG A 235 11.57 18.96 -17.39
N PHE A 236 12.44 18.15 -16.82
CA PHE A 236 12.04 17.12 -15.87
C PHE A 236 12.62 17.45 -14.49
N LYS A 237 11.79 17.37 -13.45
CA LYS A 237 12.20 17.58 -12.05
C LYS A 237 11.89 16.34 -11.22
N LYS A 238 12.89 15.82 -10.51
CA LYS A 238 12.70 14.73 -9.54
C LYS A 238 11.86 15.23 -8.37
N LYS A 239 10.99 14.35 -7.85
CA LYS A 239 10.18 14.57 -6.65
C LYS A 239 10.45 13.52 -5.58
N ALA A 240 10.45 13.98 -4.32
CA ALA A 240 10.82 13.16 -3.18
C ALA A 240 9.73 12.14 -2.81
N SER A 241 8.47 12.50 -3.03
CA SER A 241 7.29 11.65 -2.82
C SER A 241 6.18 12.06 -3.81
N HIS A 242 5.11 11.27 -3.85
CA HIS A 242 3.90 11.66 -4.60
C HIS A 242 3.25 12.91 -4.01
N ASP A 243 3.27 13.05 -2.69
CA ASP A 243 2.68 14.18 -1.97
C ASP A 243 3.48 15.50 -2.19
N ASP A 244 4.81 15.42 -2.20
CA ASP A 244 5.70 16.53 -2.58
C ASP A 244 5.40 17.01 -4.01
N ALA A 245 5.09 16.07 -4.91
CA ALA A 245 4.73 16.41 -6.28
C ALA A 245 3.37 17.11 -6.37
N VAL A 246 2.33 16.63 -5.66
CA VAL A 246 1.02 17.31 -5.63
C VAL A 246 1.16 18.72 -5.06
N SER A 247 1.88 18.86 -3.95
CA SER A 247 2.19 20.17 -3.36
C SER A 247 2.91 21.11 -4.33
N ALA A 248 3.80 20.56 -5.17
CA ALA A 248 4.55 21.33 -6.15
C ALA A 248 3.71 21.79 -7.36
N LEU A 249 2.60 21.13 -7.69
CA LEU A 249 1.68 21.56 -8.77
C LEU A 249 0.97 22.88 -8.44
N ILE A 250 0.62 23.06 -7.17
CA ILE A 250 -0.09 24.25 -6.67
C ILE A 250 0.84 25.24 -5.95
N SER A 251 2.14 24.95 -5.96
CA SER A 251 3.13 25.80 -5.32
C SER A 251 3.33 27.08 -6.13
N GLY A 252 3.23 28.23 -5.45
CA GLY A 252 3.67 29.52 -5.97
C GLY A 252 5.21 29.69 -5.97
N ASP A 253 5.96 28.80 -5.31
CA ASP A 253 7.43 28.83 -5.31
C ASP A 253 7.98 28.33 -6.67
N PRO A 254 8.64 29.20 -7.47
CA PRO A 254 9.14 28.85 -8.80
C PRO A 254 10.21 27.76 -8.79
N ASN A 255 10.93 27.59 -7.67
CA ASN A 255 11.97 26.58 -7.54
C ASN A 255 11.36 25.19 -7.40
N LYS A 256 10.27 25.08 -6.65
CA LYS A 256 9.55 23.83 -6.42
C LYS A 256 8.54 23.51 -7.52
N HIS A 257 8.01 24.55 -8.17
CA HIS A 257 6.92 24.44 -9.14
C HIS A 257 7.19 23.41 -10.24
N ILE A 258 6.14 22.62 -10.52
CA ILE A 258 6.01 21.75 -11.68
C ILE A 258 4.66 22.02 -12.36
N ASP A 259 4.63 21.83 -13.67
CA ASP A 259 3.47 22.03 -14.52
C ASP A 259 2.62 20.76 -14.62
N LEU A 260 3.28 19.60 -14.68
CA LEU A 260 2.66 18.27 -14.77
C LEU A 260 3.36 17.32 -13.81
N TYR A 261 2.68 16.29 -13.33
CA TYR A 261 3.30 15.21 -12.54
C TYR A 261 2.92 13.84 -13.07
N VAL A 262 3.90 13.04 -13.49
CA VAL A 262 3.66 11.70 -14.07
C VAL A 262 3.82 10.59 -13.01
N ALA A 263 2.83 9.70 -12.96
CA ALA A 263 2.84 8.45 -12.21
C ALA A 263 1.63 7.59 -12.62
N ASP A 264 1.46 6.44 -11.98
CA ASP A 264 0.33 5.57 -12.24
C ASP A 264 -0.96 6.17 -11.70
N ARG A 265 -2.03 6.11 -12.50
CA ARG A 265 -3.25 6.88 -12.29
C ARG A 265 -3.89 6.67 -10.90
N PRO A 266 -4.06 5.45 -10.36
CA PRO A 266 -4.58 5.27 -9.01
C PRO A 266 -3.69 5.91 -7.93
N ILE A 267 -2.37 5.93 -8.14
CA ILE A 267 -1.43 6.61 -7.23
C ILE A 267 -1.62 8.13 -7.31
N LEU A 268 -1.82 8.68 -8.51
CA LEU A 268 -2.09 10.11 -8.71
C LEU A 268 -3.39 10.53 -8.01
N VAL A 269 -4.48 9.79 -8.23
CA VAL A 269 -5.78 10.04 -7.58
C VAL A 269 -5.65 9.96 -6.07
N SER A 270 -5.00 8.90 -5.56
CA SER A 270 -4.80 8.73 -4.12
C SER A 270 -3.94 9.84 -3.51
N ALA A 271 -2.87 10.26 -4.17
CA ALA A 271 -2.01 11.36 -3.70
C ALA A 271 -2.76 12.71 -3.65
N LEU A 272 -3.56 13.02 -4.68
CA LEU A 272 -4.39 14.22 -4.71
C LEU A 272 -5.41 14.21 -3.57
N ASN A 273 -6.14 13.10 -3.40
CA ASN A 273 -7.13 12.96 -2.33
C ASN A 273 -6.51 13.07 -0.93
N ARG A 274 -5.32 12.51 -0.70
CA ARG A 274 -4.60 12.67 0.57
C ARG A 274 -4.19 14.12 0.83
N GLU A 275 -3.74 14.85 -0.19
CA GLU A 275 -3.41 16.27 -0.05
C GLU A 275 -4.65 17.13 0.25
N ILE A 276 -5.79 16.82 -0.39
CA ILE A 276 -7.08 17.45 -0.08
C ILE A 276 -7.48 17.18 1.37
N ALA A 277 -7.43 15.92 1.81
CA ALA A 277 -7.79 15.53 3.18
C ALA A 277 -6.88 16.18 4.23
N ARG A 278 -5.56 16.21 4.01
CA ARG A 278 -4.62 16.92 4.89
C ARG A 278 -4.90 18.42 4.96
N THR A 279 -5.27 19.04 3.84
CA THR A 279 -5.63 20.47 3.82
C THR A 279 -6.93 20.75 4.57
N LEU A 280 -7.95 19.90 4.42
CA LEU A 280 -9.21 19.99 5.15
C LEU A 280 -9.01 19.85 6.67
N ARG A 281 -8.25 18.86 7.11
CA ARG A 281 -7.93 18.69 8.54
C ARG A 281 -7.17 19.90 9.11
N ALA A 282 -6.23 20.43 8.34
CA ALA A 282 -5.50 21.64 8.75
C ALA A 282 -6.43 22.86 8.91
N LEU A 283 -7.42 23.00 8.02
CA LEU A 283 -8.45 24.04 8.14
C LEU A 283 -9.29 23.87 9.40
N GLU A 284 -9.85 22.69 9.61
CA GLU A 284 -10.68 22.39 10.79
C GLU A 284 -9.91 22.66 12.10
N ASN A 285 -8.63 22.29 12.15
CA ASN A 285 -7.77 22.56 13.30
C ASN A 285 -7.53 24.06 13.54
N LEU A 286 -7.44 24.88 12.48
CA LEU A 286 -7.30 26.33 12.61
C LEU A 286 -8.61 26.99 13.03
N GLU A 287 -9.74 26.58 12.46
CA GLU A 287 -11.07 27.06 12.84
C GLU A 287 -11.37 26.75 14.31
N ASN A 288 -11.07 25.53 14.77
CA ASN A 288 -11.19 25.15 16.18
C ASN A 288 -10.29 25.98 17.10
N LYS A 289 -9.09 26.37 16.65
CA LYS A 289 -8.20 27.27 17.42
C LYS A 289 -8.78 28.68 17.50
N LEU A 290 -9.28 29.22 16.39
CA LEU A 290 -9.92 30.53 16.34
C LEU A 290 -11.12 30.58 17.30
N ALA A 291 -12.01 29.59 17.24
CA ALA A 291 -13.17 29.50 18.12
C ALA A 291 -12.80 29.41 19.61
N LYS A 292 -11.67 28.78 19.96
CA LYS A 292 -11.16 28.75 21.35
C LYS A 292 -10.62 30.11 21.80
N GLN A 293 -9.93 30.84 20.92
CA GLN A 293 -9.44 32.19 21.22
C GLN A 293 -10.60 33.16 21.44
N GLU A 294 -11.63 33.11 20.59
CA GLU A 294 -12.81 33.97 20.74
C GLU A 294 -13.54 33.73 22.06
N LYS A 295 -13.70 32.47 22.46
CA LYS A 295 -14.27 32.12 23.78
C LYS A 295 -13.41 32.61 24.95
N ALA A 296 -12.08 32.57 24.82
CA ALA A 296 -11.17 33.08 25.85
C ALA A 296 -11.25 34.60 25.97
N ASP A 297 -11.32 35.32 24.85
CA ASP A 297 -11.46 36.78 24.81
C ASP A 297 -12.81 37.24 25.38
N GLU A 298 -13.89 36.52 25.11
CA GLU A 298 -15.21 36.75 25.72
C GLU A 298 -15.20 36.49 27.23
N GLY A 299 -14.54 35.41 27.67
CA GLY A 299 -14.38 35.08 29.09
C GLY A 299 -13.61 36.16 29.85
N ALA A 300 -12.52 36.68 29.26
CA ALA A 300 -11.71 37.75 29.85
C ALA A 300 -12.49 39.08 29.98
N LYS A 301 -13.39 39.38 29.04
CA LYS A 301 -14.27 40.58 29.12
C LYS A 301 -15.34 40.47 30.21
N ASN A 302 -15.74 39.26 30.56
CA ASN A 302 -16.81 39.00 31.55
C ASN A 302 -16.29 38.76 32.97
N GLN A 303 -14.98 38.70 33.19
CA GLN A 303 -14.42 38.64 34.54
C GLN A 303 -14.55 40.03 35.19
N PRO A 304 -15.33 40.18 36.29
CA PRO A 304 -15.41 41.44 37.00
C PRO A 304 -14.00 41.82 37.45
N SER A 305 -13.60 43.06 37.15
CA SER A 305 -12.37 43.68 37.63
C SER A 305 -12.28 43.51 39.15
N THR A 306 -11.58 42.47 39.61
CA THR A 306 -11.24 42.35 41.02
C THR A 306 -10.20 43.42 41.29
N ASP A 307 -10.63 44.52 41.93
CA ASP A 307 -9.74 45.58 42.37
C ASP A 307 -8.58 44.97 43.15
N PRO A 308 -7.31 45.28 42.79
CA PRO A 308 -6.15 44.82 43.52
C PRO A 308 -6.00 45.66 44.79
N GLN A 309 -6.90 45.49 45.75
CA GLN A 309 -6.76 46.06 47.08
C GLN A 309 -6.99 44.98 48.14
N THR A 310 -5.96 44.83 48.99
CA THR A 310 -5.92 44.13 50.29
C THR A 310 -5.75 42.61 50.29
N ALA A 311 -4.49 42.15 50.25
CA ALA A 311 -4.06 40.97 51.01
C ALA A 311 -2.59 41.14 51.43
N GLY A 312 -2.40 41.50 52.70
CA GLY A 312 -1.08 41.51 53.34
C GLY A 312 -0.63 40.10 53.71
N VAL A 313 0.68 39.89 53.58
CA VAL A 313 1.59 39.21 54.53
C VAL A 313 1.08 37.91 55.17
N ASP A 314 1.57 36.76 54.72
CA ASP A 314 2.51 35.95 55.51
C ASP A 314 3.03 34.72 54.75
N ALA A 315 4.31 34.41 55.00
CA ALA A 315 5.12 33.40 54.35
C ALA A 315 4.83 31.96 54.80
N LYS A 316 5.19 30.96 53.96
CA LYS A 316 6.09 29.87 54.38
C LYS A 316 6.61 29.01 53.22
N SER A 317 7.86 28.62 53.41
CA SER A 317 8.77 27.86 52.56
C SER A 317 8.46 26.36 52.47
N GLY A 318 8.70 25.78 51.30
CA GLY A 318 8.92 24.35 51.05
C GLY A 318 9.24 24.18 49.55
N SER A 319 10.51 24.31 49.16
CA SER A 319 11.51 23.24 49.00
C SER A 319 11.19 22.24 47.87
N ASP A 320 11.95 22.41 46.79
CA ASP A 320 12.56 21.36 45.97
C ASP A 320 11.67 20.31 45.28
N ILE A 321 11.04 20.73 44.18
CA ILE A 321 10.85 19.87 42.98
C ILE A 321 11.06 20.74 41.74
N ARG A 322 12.28 20.69 41.21
CA ARG A 322 12.86 21.36 40.02
C ARG A 322 13.85 20.32 39.48
N ASP A 323 13.99 19.94 38.21
CA ASP A 323 13.85 20.64 36.95
C ASP A 323 13.84 19.58 35.82
N ASP A 324 12.74 19.34 35.10
CA ASP A 324 12.77 18.59 33.82
C ASP A 324 11.67 19.00 32.80
N ALA A 325 10.79 19.96 33.15
CA ALA A 325 9.69 20.40 32.28
C ALA A 325 10.01 21.61 31.38
N GLU A 326 11.21 22.18 31.44
CA GLU A 326 11.53 23.48 30.81
C GLU A 326 12.16 23.42 29.40
N ARG A 327 12.10 22.28 28.70
CA ARG A 327 12.73 22.14 27.36
C ARG A 327 11.80 21.94 26.17
N GLU A 328 10.49 22.03 26.35
CA GLU A 328 9.59 22.30 25.22
C GLU A 328 9.50 23.81 25.04
N GLY A 329 10.29 24.34 24.10
CA GLY A 329 10.30 25.76 23.78
C GLY A 329 8.86 26.24 23.53
N GLN A 330 8.36 27.08 24.43
CA GLN A 330 7.03 27.69 24.34
C GLN A 330 6.94 28.48 23.03
N LYS A 331 6.40 27.84 21.98
CA LYS A 331 6.00 28.56 20.78
C LYS A 331 4.91 29.55 21.22
N GLN A 332 5.17 30.84 21.06
CA GLN A 332 4.18 31.87 21.34
C GLN A 332 2.88 31.51 20.60
N PRO A 333 1.72 31.60 21.27
CA PRO A 333 0.45 31.33 20.63
C PRO A 333 0.27 32.29 19.45
N MET A 334 -0.19 31.77 18.31
CA MET A 334 -0.53 32.60 17.15
C MET A 334 -1.60 33.62 17.57
N SER A 335 -1.42 34.86 17.15
CA SER A 335 -2.45 35.90 17.24
C SER A 335 -3.67 35.54 16.38
N LYS A 336 -4.82 36.13 16.70
CA LYS A 336 -6.07 35.95 15.95
C LYS A 336 -5.89 36.22 14.45
N GLU A 337 -5.22 37.32 14.11
CA GLU A 337 -4.95 37.73 12.73
C GLU A 337 -4.09 36.70 11.98
N GLU A 338 -3.09 36.10 12.64
CA GLU A 338 -2.27 35.04 12.04
C GLU A 338 -3.07 33.75 11.79
N VAL A 339 -4.03 33.41 12.67
CA VAL A 339 -4.91 32.25 12.48
C VAL A 339 -5.86 32.49 11.32
N GLU A 340 -6.51 33.65 11.24
CA GLU A 340 -7.41 34.02 10.15
C GLU A 340 -6.69 34.02 8.79
N LYS A 341 -5.49 34.59 8.73
CA LYS A 341 -4.65 34.54 7.54
C LYS A 341 -4.30 33.10 7.13
N ALA A 342 -3.94 32.26 8.10
CA ALA A 342 -3.63 30.86 7.84
C ALA A 342 -4.86 30.09 7.32
N ILE A 343 -6.06 30.40 7.81
CA ILE A 343 -7.32 29.84 7.28
C ILE A 343 -7.50 30.23 5.81
N ALA A 344 -7.41 31.52 5.49
CA ALA A 344 -7.58 32.01 4.13
C ALA A 344 -6.56 31.38 3.14
N GLU A 345 -5.30 31.22 3.56
CA GLU A 345 -4.27 30.54 2.76
C GLU A 345 -4.62 29.06 2.50
N LYS A 346 -5.16 28.37 3.50
CA LYS A 346 -5.56 26.96 3.38
C LYS A 346 -6.83 26.79 2.57
N GLU A 347 -7.80 27.69 2.66
CA GLU A 347 -8.99 27.71 1.81
C GLU A 347 -8.61 27.90 0.34
N GLN A 348 -7.72 28.86 0.05
CA GLN A 348 -7.20 29.06 -1.29
C GLN A 348 -6.48 27.80 -1.81
N ARG A 349 -5.65 27.18 -0.99
CA ARG A 349 -4.96 25.92 -1.33
C ARG A 349 -5.98 24.81 -1.63
N LEU A 350 -7.00 24.66 -0.79
CA LEU A 350 -8.05 23.66 -0.96
C LEU A 350 -8.81 23.87 -2.28
N ARG A 351 -9.12 25.13 -2.62
CA ARG A 351 -9.76 25.48 -3.89
C ARG A 351 -8.89 25.06 -5.07
N LEU A 352 -7.59 25.37 -5.05
CA LEU A 352 -6.66 24.96 -6.11
C LEU A 352 -6.56 23.43 -6.25
N LEU A 353 -6.58 22.69 -5.14
CA LEU A 353 -6.54 21.22 -5.17
C LEU A 353 -7.83 20.62 -5.76
N LYS A 354 -9.00 21.10 -5.33
CA LYS A 354 -10.30 20.54 -5.74
C LYS A 354 -10.69 20.93 -7.16
N GLU A 355 -10.40 22.16 -7.57
CA GLU A 355 -10.90 22.72 -8.82
C GLU A 355 -9.80 22.92 -9.87
N GLY A 356 -8.55 23.09 -9.43
CA GLY A 356 -7.45 23.46 -10.30
C GLY A 356 -6.54 22.30 -10.70
N VAL A 357 -6.34 21.30 -9.84
CA VAL A 357 -5.51 20.13 -10.15
C VAL A 357 -6.38 19.03 -10.74
N VAL A 358 -6.06 18.61 -11.96
CA VAL A 358 -6.83 17.60 -12.69
C VAL A 358 -5.98 16.36 -12.97
N VAL A 359 -6.57 15.18 -12.79
CA VAL A 359 -5.96 13.92 -13.24
C VAL A 359 -6.31 13.73 -14.71
N SER A 360 -5.31 13.76 -15.59
CA SER A 360 -5.54 13.59 -17.03
C SER A 360 -6.17 12.23 -17.33
N THR A 361 -7.07 12.20 -18.30
CA THR A 361 -7.61 10.95 -18.87
C THR A 361 -6.69 10.35 -19.92
N ASP A 362 -5.65 11.08 -20.33
CA ASP A 362 -4.68 10.57 -21.29
C ASP A 362 -3.86 9.43 -20.70
N VAL A 363 -3.65 8.40 -21.52
CA VAL A 363 -2.84 7.23 -21.17
C VAL A 363 -1.50 7.35 -21.87
N LEU A 364 -0.44 7.45 -21.06
CA LEU A 364 0.93 7.39 -21.56
C LEU A 364 1.32 5.93 -21.84
N HIS A 365 1.06 5.05 -20.88
CA HIS A 365 1.38 3.62 -20.96
C HIS A 365 0.36 2.79 -20.19
N ILE A 366 0.15 1.54 -20.63
CA ILE A 366 -0.55 0.54 -19.84
C ILE A 366 0.49 -0.31 -19.10
N GLN A 367 0.24 -0.56 -17.82
CA GLN A 367 1.15 -1.22 -16.91
C GLN A 367 0.47 -2.40 -16.21
N PRO A 368 0.86 -3.64 -16.51
CA PRO A 368 0.44 -4.79 -15.73
C PRO A 368 1.23 -4.83 -14.42
N TYR A 369 0.53 -4.83 -13.30
CA TYR A 369 1.15 -5.05 -11.99
C TYR A 369 1.14 -6.52 -11.64
N ALA A 370 2.20 -6.97 -10.99
CA ALA A 370 2.32 -8.32 -10.46
C ALA A 370 3.03 -8.29 -9.11
N LEU A 371 2.84 -9.34 -8.33
CA LEU A 371 3.69 -9.62 -7.19
C LEU A 371 4.99 -10.22 -7.71
N VAL A 372 6.11 -9.81 -7.14
CA VAL A 372 7.43 -10.21 -7.65
C VAL A 372 8.13 -11.08 -6.62
N LEU A 373 8.66 -12.20 -7.08
CA LEU A 373 9.33 -13.20 -6.25
C LEU A 373 10.77 -13.40 -6.73
N PRO A 374 11.67 -13.92 -5.88
CA PRO A 374 12.97 -14.41 -6.33
C PRO A 374 12.79 -15.39 -7.49
N LYS A 375 13.76 -15.41 -8.41
CA LYS A 375 13.74 -16.37 -9.51
C LYS A 375 13.69 -17.80 -8.95
N CYS A 376 12.91 -18.66 -9.59
CA CYS A 376 12.69 -20.05 -9.17
C CYS A 376 11.99 -20.19 -7.81
N SER A 377 11.20 -19.21 -7.37
CA SER A 377 10.54 -19.27 -6.07
C SER A 377 9.51 -20.40 -6.01
N GLU A 378 9.59 -21.24 -4.98
CA GLU A 378 8.59 -22.28 -4.71
C GLU A 378 7.19 -21.71 -4.44
N HIS A 379 7.11 -20.43 -4.03
CA HIS A 379 5.85 -19.76 -3.75
C HIS A 379 5.10 -19.38 -5.03
N LEU A 380 5.77 -19.27 -6.19
CA LEU A 380 5.15 -18.75 -7.41
C LEU A 380 3.92 -19.56 -7.84
N PHE A 381 4.03 -20.89 -7.84
CA PHE A 381 2.92 -21.76 -8.23
C PHE A 381 1.73 -21.62 -7.26
N ARG A 382 2.00 -21.68 -5.95
CA ARG A 382 0.97 -21.56 -4.90
C ARG A 382 0.30 -20.19 -4.94
N LEU A 383 1.09 -19.14 -5.14
CA LEU A 383 0.59 -17.77 -5.29
C LEU A 383 -0.30 -17.63 -6.53
N ASN A 384 0.12 -18.15 -7.68
CA ASN A 384 -0.69 -18.09 -8.90
C ASN A 384 -1.99 -18.88 -8.78
N HIS A 385 -1.95 -20.03 -8.11
CA HIS A 385 -3.15 -20.79 -7.77
C HIS A 385 -4.11 -19.96 -6.90
N PHE A 386 -3.59 -19.41 -5.81
CA PHE A 386 -4.34 -18.52 -4.91
C PHE A 386 -4.95 -17.32 -5.66
N LEU A 387 -4.17 -16.64 -6.51
CA LEU A 387 -4.66 -15.50 -7.31
C LEU A 387 -5.77 -15.92 -8.27
N ALA A 388 -5.62 -17.06 -8.95
CA ALA A 388 -6.65 -17.57 -9.85
C ALA A 388 -7.95 -17.91 -9.12
N GLU A 389 -7.88 -18.42 -7.89
CA GLU A 389 -9.08 -18.65 -7.06
C GLU A 389 -9.71 -17.33 -6.60
N ARG A 390 -8.90 -16.37 -6.13
CA ARG A 390 -9.40 -15.06 -5.67
C ARG A 390 -10.07 -14.27 -6.79
N PHE A 391 -9.52 -14.27 -8.00
CA PHE A 391 -10.13 -13.58 -9.12
C PHE A 391 -11.42 -14.23 -9.63
N ARG A 392 -11.72 -15.49 -9.26
CA ARG A 392 -13.05 -16.10 -9.49
C ARG A 392 -14.08 -15.69 -8.46
N SER A 393 -13.67 -15.14 -7.32
CA SER A 393 -14.59 -14.67 -6.29
C SER A 393 -15.18 -13.32 -6.67
N ALA A 394 -16.49 -13.28 -6.92
CA ALA A 394 -17.22 -12.04 -7.19
C ALA A 394 -17.09 -11.05 -6.02
N GLU A 395 -17.11 -11.54 -4.78
CA GLU A 395 -16.94 -10.71 -3.58
C GLU A 395 -15.59 -9.98 -3.60
N PHE A 396 -14.51 -10.69 -3.95
CA PHE A 396 -13.19 -10.09 -4.05
C PHE A 396 -13.17 -9.00 -5.13
N VAL A 397 -13.71 -9.28 -6.31
CA VAL A 397 -13.76 -8.31 -7.42
C VAL A 397 -14.57 -7.07 -7.05
N GLU A 398 -15.75 -7.23 -6.47
CA GLU A 398 -16.63 -6.12 -6.09
C GLU A 398 -16.03 -5.28 -4.95
N LYS A 399 -15.35 -5.90 -3.97
CA LYS A 399 -14.61 -5.17 -2.92
C LYS A 399 -13.61 -4.19 -3.54
N TRP A 400 -12.86 -4.62 -4.54
CA TRP A 400 -11.82 -3.79 -5.14
C TRP A 400 -12.37 -2.79 -6.16
N LYS A 401 -13.44 -3.13 -6.88
CA LYS A 401 -14.20 -2.14 -7.66
C LYS A 401 -14.67 -0.98 -6.80
N ALA A 402 -15.21 -1.26 -5.60
CA ALA A 402 -15.64 -0.21 -4.68
C ALA A 402 -14.47 0.69 -4.25
N ARG A 403 -13.26 0.13 -4.06
CA ARG A 403 -12.08 0.90 -3.62
C ARG A 403 -11.44 1.74 -4.70
N PHE A 404 -11.35 1.21 -5.92
CA PHE A 404 -10.66 1.86 -7.04
C PHE A 404 -11.61 2.63 -7.98
N GLY A 405 -12.93 2.43 -7.83
CA GLY A 405 -13.94 3.05 -8.68
C GLY A 405 -13.71 2.73 -10.15
N TYR A 406 -13.80 3.76 -11.00
CA TYR A 406 -13.57 3.65 -12.45
C TYR A 406 -12.16 3.18 -12.83
N ASP A 407 -11.17 3.29 -11.93
CA ASP A 407 -9.82 2.82 -12.21
C ASP A 407 -9.68 1.28 -12.08
N PHE A 408 -10.72 0.58 -11.56
CA PHE A 408 -10.88 -0.87 -11.67
C PHE A 408 -11.61 -1.21 -12.99
N ASP A 409 -11.01 -0.84 -14.10
CA ASP A 409 -11.64 -0.76 -15.42
C ASP A 409 -11.95 -2.15 -16.05
N VAL A 410 -12.68 -2.12 -17.17
CA VAL A 410 -12.94 -3.20 -18.14
C VAL A 410 -11.68 -4.00 -18.45
N ALA A 411 -10.52 -3.36 -18.53
CA ALA A 411 -9.27 -4.05 -18.83
C ALA A 411 -8.86 -5.03 -17.71
N MET A 412 -9.15 -4.70 -16.44
CA MET A 412 -8.97 -5.64 -15.33
C MET A 412 -10.02 -6.75 -15.39
N GLU A 413 -11.28 -6.44 -15.74
CA GLU A 413 -12.30 -7.46 -15.95
C GLU A 413 -11.90 -8.45 -17.06
N LYS A 414 -11.30 -7.97 -18.15
CA LYS A 414 -10.78 -8.81 -19.23
C LYS A 414 -9.57 -9.65 -18.80
N ILE A 415 -8.70 -9.12 -17.94
CA ILE A 415 -7.60 -9.90 -17.37
C ILE A 415 -8.15 -10.97 -16.44
N ILE A 416 -9.14 -10.66 -15.61
CA ILE A 416 -9.81 -11.62 -14.74
C ILE A 416 -10.48 -12.70 -15.60
N GLU A 417 -11.26 -12.33 -16.62
CA GLU A 417 -11.89 -13.25 -17.58
C GLU A 417 -10.85 -14.18 -18.22
N PHE A 418 -9.74 -13.62 -18.72
CA PHE A 418 -8.64 -14.38 -19.30
C PHE A 418 -7.98 -15.33 -18.28
N GLN A 419 -7.56 -14.82 -17.12
CA GLN A 419 -6.87 -15.60 -16.09
C GLN A 419 -7.75 -16.70 -15.50
N THR A 420 -9.05 -16.44 -15.35
CA THR A 420 -10.01 -17.42 -14.83
C THR A 420 -10.35 -18.51 -15.85
N SER A 421 -10.17 -18.24 -17.15
CA SER A 421 -10.28 -19.24 -18.21
C SER A 421 -9.16 -20.28 -18.22
N ILE A 422 -8.04 -20.01 -17.53
CA ILE A 422 -6.91 -20.95 -17.43
C ILE A 422 -7.30 -22.09 -16.46
N PRO A 423 -7.30 -23.36 -16.90
CA PRO A 423 -7.65 -24.50 -16.05
C PRO A 423 -6.71 -24.61 -14.84
N VAL A 424 -7.28 -24.69 -13.64
CA VAL A 424 -6.54 -24.99 -12.41
C VAL A 424 -6.24 -26.47 -12.38
N GLY A 425 -4.96 -26.87 -12.27
CA GLY A 425 -4.57 -28.28 -12.14
C GLY A 425 -3.71 -28.85 -13.27
N ALA A 426 -3.29 -28.06 -14.26
CA ALA A 426 -2.14 -28.44 -15.09
C ALA A 426 -0.88 -28.32 -14.22
N SER A 427 -0.53 -29.40 -13.53
CA SER A 427 0.73 -29.50 -12.80
C SER A 427 1.86 -29.39 -13.82
N ILE A 428 2.48 -28.22 -13.89
CA ILE A 428 3.80 -28.11 -14.52
C ILE A 428 4.73 -28.72 -13.49
N ASP A 429 5.31 -29.88 -13.80
CA ASP A 429 6.48 -30.36 -13.08
C ASP A 429 7.52 -29.25 -13.18
N VAL A 430 7.72 -28.54 -12.07
CA VAL A 430 8.73 -27.50 -11.99
C VAL A 430 10.05 -28.24 -11.94
N GLU A 431 10.64 -28.52 -13.11
CA GLU A 431 12.03 -28.94 -13.19
C GLU A 431 12.84 -28.00 -12.30
N ARG A 432 13.66 -28.57 -11.41
CA ARG A 432 14.46 -27.79 -10.45
C ARG A 432 15.25 -26.75 -11.22
N CYS A 433 14.83 -25.51 -11.07
CA CYS A 433 15.37 -24.37 -11.77
C CYS A 433 16.80 -24.11 -11.25
N THR A 434 17.79 -24.26 -12.13
CA THR A 434 19.22 -24.17 -11.78
C THR A 434 19.77 -22.73 -11.88
N TRP A 435 18.95 -21.72 -11.59
CA TRP A 435 19.36 -20.32 -11.77
C TRP A 435 20.42 -19.91 -10.72
N PRO A 436 21.62 -19.43 -11.11
CA PRO A 436 22.63 -19.01 -10.16
C PRO A 436 22.21 -17.71 -9.46
N ALA A 437 22.04 -17.76 -8.14
CA ALA A 437 21.62 -16.60 -7.32
C ALA A 437 22.52 -15.35 -7.52
N SER A 438 23.81 -15.55 -7.81
CA SER A 438 24.79 -14.47 -8.03
C SER A 438 24.54 -13.61 -9.27
N GLN A 439 23.71 -14.06 -10.22
CA GLN A 439 23.45 -13.31 -11.46
C GLN A 439 22.29 -12.30 -11.36
N ALA A 440 21.41 -12.41 -10.35
CA ALA A 440 20.18 -11.64 -10.28
C ALA A 440 20.39 -10.16 -9.86
N ALA A 441 21.19 -9.90 -8.82
CA ALA A 441 21.23 -8.58 -8.20
C ALA A 441 22.03 -7.50 -8.94
N SER A 442 23.22 -7.85 -9.44
CA SER A 442 24.14 -6.84 -10.02
C SER A 442 23.66 -6.25 -11.36
N LYS A 443 22.60 -6.82 -11.96
CA LYS A 443 22.12 -6.47 -13.31
C LYS A 443 20.64 -6.07 -13.38
N ALA A 444 19.87 -6.26 -12.32
CA ALA A 444 18.44 -5.96 -12.32
C ALA A 444 18.12 -4.48 -12.08
N GLN A 445 19.02 -3.74 -11.42
CA GLN A 445 18.86 -2.29 -11.35
C GLN A 445 19.12 -1.66 -12.72
N PRO A 446 18.28 -0.71 -13.18
CA PRO A 446 18.67 0.15 -14.28
C PRO A 446 20.00 0.80 -13.88
N LYS A 447 21.07 0.55 -14.65
CA LYS A 447 22.39 1.10 -14.36
C LYS A 447 22.23 2.59 -14.16
N SER A 448 22.40 3.07 -12.92
CA SER A 448 22.52 4.50 -12.66
C SER A 448 23.71 4.97 -13.48
N VAL A 449 23.45 5.75 -14.52
CA VAL A 449 24.52 6.39 -15.27
C VAL A 449 25.22 7.30 -14.27
N ALA A 450 26.46 6.96 -13.90
CA ALA A 450 27.28 7.85 -13.09
C ALA A 450 27.31 9.20 -13.81
N THR A 451 26.67 10.20 -13.21
CA THR A 451 26.71 11.57 -13.71
C THR A 451 28.15 12.02 -13.63
N SER A 452 28.79 12.17 -14.79
CA SER A 452 30.10 12.80 -14.90
C SER A 452 30.00 14.20 -14.28
N PRO A 453 30.95 14.64 -13.42
CA PRO A 453 30.93 15.96 -12.80
C PRO A 453 31.03 17.17 -13.76
N ALA A 454 31.00 16.95 -15.07
CA ALA A 454 31.37 17.97 -16.06
C ALA A 454 30.24 18.92 -16.51
N ASP A 455 28.97 18.69 -16.14
CA ASP A 455 27.84 19.49 -16.66
C ASP A 455 27.38 20.65 -15.74
N THR A 456 28.18 21.03 -14.74
CA THR A 456 27.82 22.12 -13.81
C THR A 456 28.26 23.53 -14.24
N ALA A 457 28.68 23.73 -15.48
CA ALA A 457 29.16 25.02 -15.97
C ALA A 457 28.44 25.47 -17.26
N SER A 458 27.13 25.73 -17.16
CA SER A 458 26.38 26.69 -18.00
C SER A 458 24.90 26.66 -17.62
N GLN A 459 24.50 27.47 -16.63
CA GLN A 459 23.17 28.07 -16.51
C GLN A 459 23.31 29.47 -15.91
#